data_AF-A0A7K4LFD0-F1
#
_entry.id   AF-A0A7K4LFD0-F1
#
_cell.length_a   1.000
_cell.length_b   1.000
_cell.length_c   1.000
_cell.angle_alpha   90.00
_cell.angle_beta   90.00
_cell.angle_gamma   90.00
#
_symmetry.space_group_name_H-M   'P 1'
#
loop_
_entity.id
_entity.type
_entity.pdbx_description
1 polymer ?
#
loop_
_entity_poly.entity_id
_entity_poly.type
_entity_poly.pdbx_seq_one_letter_code
_entity_poly.pdbx_strand_id
1 'polypeptide(L)'
;PGAHPARCSAQYRVLERMRSLGMIAVLPAFAGHVPQGVLRVFPRVNATRLGAWSHFDCTYSCTYLLDPEDPMFQVIGTLFLKELIKEFGTDHIYSADTFNEMTPRSAEPAYLARVSSAVFRSMTGADPEALWLMQGWLFQHQPDFWQPAQVRALLRTVPLGRMIVLDLFAESKPVYPWTESFYGQPFIWCMLHNFGGNHGLFGTVEALNRGPFEARRFPNSTMVGTGLAPEGIEQNDVVYELMNELGWRHEPLDLASWVTRYAERRYGAPNAAAARAWRLLFRSVYNCSGACINHNRSPLVRRPSLRMDTALWYNRSDVYEAWRLLLSAAGELGASGTFRYDVADVTRQAAQQLVSDYYVLIRDAFQRRALPELLAAGGVLLYDLLPELDALLGSQSLFLLGRGLEAARAAATSDREAEQYELNARNQLTLWGPSGNILDYANKQLGGLVLDYYGVRWSLFVSALVESLNSGTPFHQEQFNQAVFQVERGFIYNQKRYPSVPTGDTLEIARKIFLKYYP
;
A
#
# COMPACT_ATOMS: atom_id res chain seq x y z
N PRO A 1 10.77 -14.52 -26.23
CA PRO A 1 11.19 -15.40 -25.11
C PRO A 1 11.62 -14.55 -23.91
N GLY A 2 10.82 -14.22 -22.90
CA GLY A 2 9.49 -14.60 -22.41
C GLY A 2 9.53 -14.37 -20.88
N ALA A 3 8.50 -13.80 -20.26
CA ALA A 3 8.52 -13.45 -18.82
C ALA A 3 8.82 -14.63 -17.88
N HIS A 4 8.49 -15.86 -18.29
CA HIS A 4 8.60 -17.07 -17.46
C HIS A 4 10.05 -17.48 -17.13
N PRO A 5 10.97 -17.71 -18.10
CA PRO A 5 12.37 -18.03 -17.79
C PRO A 5 13.07 -17.02 -16.87
N ALA A 6 12.82 -15.72 -17.07
CA ALA A 6 13.40 -14.67 -16.24
C ALA A 6 12.91 -14.75 -14.78
N ARG A 7 11.60 -14.98 -14.58
CA ARG A 7 11.02 -15.17 -13.24
C ARG A 7 11.51 -16.44 -12.56
N CYS A 8 11.63 -17.56 -13.28
CA CYS A 8 12.18 -18.79 -12.71
C CYS A 8 13.64 -18.59 -12.25
N SER A 9 14.48 -17.98 -13.09
CA SER A 9 15.87 -17.67 -12.73
C SER A 9 15.97 -16.75 -11.50
N ALA A 10 15.13 -15.71 -11.43
CA ALA A 10 15.06 -14.85 -10.25
C ALA A 10 14.63 -15.63 -8.99
N GLN A 11 13.62 -16.48 -9.09
CA GLN A 11 13.13 -17.30 -7.98
C GLN A 11 14.22 -18.22 -7.41
N TYR A 12 15.01 -18.87 -8.27
CA TYR A 12 16.15 -19.68 -7.82
C TYR A 12 17.14 -18.88 -6.97
N ARG A 13 17.54 -17.69 -7.46
CA ARG A 13 18.48 -16.83 -6.75
C ARG A 13 17.92 -16.32 -5.42
N VAL A 14 16.62 -16.02 -5.36
CA VAL A 14 15.94 -15.60 -4.13
C VAL A 14 15.95 -16.74 -3.11
N LEU A 15 15.50 -17.93 -3.50
CA LEU A 15 15.42 -19.08 -2.58
C LEU A 15 16.80 -19.53 -2.09
N GLU A 16 17.80 -19.57 -2.97
CA GLU A 16 19.19 -19.89 -2.59
C GLU A 16 19.74 -18.87 -1.57
N ARG A 17 19.49 -17.57 -1.81
CA ARG A 17 19.93 -16.53 -0.89
C ARG A 17 19.20 -16.62 0.46
N MET A 18 17.89 -16.85 0.47
CA MET A 18 17.11 -16.99 1.69
C MET A 18 17.61 -18.19 2.52
N ARG A 19 17.73 -19.36 1.89
CA ARG A 19 18.16 -20.59 2.55
C ARG A 19 19.59 -20.52 3.06
N SER A 20 20.51 -19.86 2.33
CA SER A 20 21.89 -19.67 2.82
C SER A 20 22.00 -18.75 4.05
N LEU A 21 20.97 -17.96 4.34
CA LEU A 21 20.86 -17.15 5.56
C LEU A 21 20.04 -17.83 6.67
N GLY A 22 19.56 -19.06 6.45
CA GLY A 22 18.68 -19.77 7.39
C GLY A 22 17.24 -19.26 7.42
N MET A 23 16.83 -18.47 6.42
CA MET A 23 15.44 -18.04 6.27
C MET A 23 14.57 -19.18 5.73
N ILE A 24 13.34 -19.29 6.22
CA ILE A 24 12.33 -20.20 5.70
C ILE A 24 11.53 -19.49 4.61
N ALA A 25 11.55 -20.01 3.38
CA ALA A 25 10.79 -19.44 2.28
C ALA A 25 9.37 -20.03 2.25
N VAL A 26 8.37 -19.14 2.31
CA VAL A 26 6.97 -19.53 2.14
C VAL A 26 6.67 -19.63 0.64
N LEU A 27 6.14 -20.77 0.20
CA LEU A 27 5.80 -21.03 -1.20
C LEU A 27 4.27 -20.98 -1.42
N PRO A 28 3.77 -20.67 -2.62
CA PRO A 28 2.33 -20.69 -2.87
C PRO A 28 1.75 -22.11 -2.87
N ALA A 29 0.47 -22.24 -2.56
CA ALA A 29 -0.32 -23.47 -2.74
C ALA A 29 -1.66 -23.17 -3.41
N PHE A 30 -2.33 -24.22 -3.87
CA PHE A 30 -3.63 -24.11 -4.53
C PHE A 30 -4.75 -23.80 -3.53
N ALA A 31 -5.49 -22.72 -3.78
CA ALA A 31 -6.57 -22.25 -2.91
C ALA A 31 -8.00 -22.56 -3.44
N GLY A 32 -8.12 -23.29 -4.55
CA GLY A 32 -9.42 -23.67 -5.15
C GLY A 32 -9.82 -22.92 -6.43
N HIS A 33 -9.16 -21.79 -6.74
CA HIS A 33 -9.49 -20.96 -7.90
C HIS A 33 -8.97 -21.57 -9.21
N VAL A 34 -9.85 -21.70 -10.22
CA VAL A 34 -9.52 -22.30 -11.52
C VAL A 34 -9.98 -21.41 -12.68
N PRO A 35 -9.26 -21.41 -13.82
CA PRO A 35 -9.70 -20.69 -15.00
C PRO A 35 -10.89 -21.40 -15.67
N GLN A 36 -11.71 -20.65 -16.42
CA GLN A 36 -12.84 -21.20 -17.20
C GLN A 36 -12.41 -22.35 -18.13
N GLY A 37 -11.15 -22.36 -18.60
CA GLY A 37 -10.60 -23.44 -19.41
C GLY A 37 -10.64 -24.82 -18.74
N VAL A 38 -10.62 -24.91 -17.40
CA VAL A 38 -10.76 -26.18 -16.66
C VAL A 38 -12.14 -26.79 -16.89
N LEU A 39 -13.20 -25.98 -16.89
CA LEU A 39 -14.58 -26.45 -17.14
C LEU A 39 -14.76 -26.97 -18.56
N ARG A 40 -13.94 -26.50 -19.52
CA ARG A 40 -13.94 -27.02 -20.90
C ARG A 40 -13.30 -28.42 -20.98
N VAL A 41 -12.18 -28.62 -20.28
CA VAL A 41 -11.42 -29.89 -20.32
C VAL A 41 -12.06 -30.94 -19.43
N PHE A 42 -12.62 -30.52 -18.29
CA PHE A 42 -13.29 -31.38 -17.32
C PHE A 42 -14.75 -30.91 -17.15
N PRO A 43 -15.66 -31.24 -18.09
CA PRO A 43 -17.02 -30.67 -18.12
C PRO A 43 -17.94 -31.13 -16.99
N ARG A 44 -17.51 -32.11 -16.18
CA ARG A 44 -18.27 -32.64 -15.03
C ARG A 44 -17.82 -32.05 -13.68
N VAL A 45 -16.83 -31.17 -13.66
CA VAL A 45 -16.39 -30.54 -12.41
C VAL A 45 -17.47 -29.64 -11.85
N ASN A 46 -17.65 -29.72 -10.54
CA ASN A 46 -18.50 -28.82 -9.80
C ASN A 46 -17.69 -27.58 -9.41
N ALA A 47 -17.99 -26.44 -10.01
CA ALA A 47 -17.36 -25.17 -9.69
C ALA A 47 -18.41 -24.05 -9.60
N THR A 48 -18.24 -23.15 -8.64
CA THR A 48 -19.09 -21.98 -8.46
C THR A 48 -18.39 -20.75 -9.01
N ARG A 49 -19.09 -19.95 -9.81
CA ARG A 49 -18.56 -18.64 -10.23
C ARG A 49 -18.74 -17.64 -9.09
N LEU A 50 -17.66 -16.99 -8.66
CA LEU A 50 -17.69 -15.96 -7.63
C LEU A 50 -18.21 -14.62 -8.18
N GLY A 51 -18.54 -13.70 -7.26
CA GLY A 51 -18.95 -12.34 -7.60
C GLY A 51 -17.82 -11.49 -8.18
N ALA A 52 -18.18 -10.33 -8.72
CA ALA A 52 -17.23 -9.31 -9.15
C ALA A 52 -16.48 -8.73 -7.95
N TRP A 53 -15.16 -8.58 -8.08
CA TRP A 53 -14.31 -7.90 -7.10
C TRP A 53 -13.98 -6.48 -7.56
N SER A 54 -14.08 -5.51 -6.65
CA SER A 54 -13.69 -4.11 -6.84
C SER A 54 -14.14 -3.48 -8.16
N HIS A 55 -15.42 -3.66 -8.50
CA HIS A 55 -16.07 -3.12 -9.70
C HIS A 55 -15.53 -3.63 -11.05
N PHE A 56 -14.65 -4.64 -11.06
CA PHE A 56 -14.26 -5.30 -12.30
C PHE A 56 -15.40 -6.16 -12.83
N ASP A 57 -15.68 -6.07 -14.12
CA ASP A 57 -16.59 -6.99 -14.76
C ASP A 57 -16.00 -8.42 -14.81
N CYS A 58 -16.84 -9.38 -15.18
CA CYS A 58 -16.46 -10.79 -15.17
C CYS A 58 -15.50 -11.21 -16.30
N THR A 59 -15.02 -10.28 -17.13
CA THR A 59 -13.88 -10.48 -18.03
C THR A 59 -12.57 -10.55 -17.25
N TYR A 60 -12.47 -9.76 -16.18
CA TYR A 60 -11.24 -9.63 -15.38
C TYR A 60 -11.39 -10.20 -13.95
N SER A 61 -12.61 -10.52 -13.54
CA SER A 61 -12.94 -11.03 -12.20
C SER A 61 -13.91 -12.23 -12.29
N CYS A 62 -14.74 -12.45 -11.28
CA CYS A 62 -15.74 -13.53 -11.22
C CYS A 62 -15.12 -14.91 -11.50
N THR A 63 -14.01 -15.20 -10.82
CA THR A 63 -13.26 -16.47 -10.95
C THR A 63 -14.13 -17.68 -10.59
N TYR A 64 -13.77 -18.85 -11.11
CA TYR A 64 -14.42 -20.09 -10.72
C TYR A 64 -13.71 -20.69 -9.51
N LEU A 65 -14.47 -20.94 -8.45
CA LEU A 65 -14.02 -21.68 -7.28
C LEU A 65 -14.50 -23.11 -7.39
N LEU A 66 -13.56 -24.06 -7.44
CA LEU A 66 -13.86 -25.47 -7.46
C LEU A 66 -14.51 -25.90 -6.14
N ASP A 67 -15.55 -26.74 -6.21
CA ASP A 67 -16.21 -27.24 -5.02
C ASP A 67 -15.22 -28.08 -4.19
N PRO A 68 -15.14 -27.87 -2.85
CA PRO A 68 -14.16 -28.56 -2.00
C PRO A 68 -14.32 -30.09 -1.96
N GLU A 69 -15.48 -30.61 -2.38
CA GLU A 69 -15.76 -32.05 -2.44
C GLU A 69 -15.56 -32.64 -3.84
N ASP A 70 -15.28 -31.80 -4.85
CA ASP A 70 -14.96 -32.28 -6.19
C ASP A 70 -13.60 -33.02 -6.18
N PRO A 71 -13.51 -34.25 -6.71
CA PRO A 71 -12.25 -34.99 -6.77
C PRO A 71 -11.11 -34.22 -7.47
N MET A 72 -11.43 -33.36 -8.44
CA MET A 72 -10.43 -32.56 -9.13
C MET A 72 -9.73 -31.54 -8.23
N PHE A 73 -10.30 -31.19 -7.07
CA PHE A 73 -9.64 -30.30 -6.11
C PHE A 73 -8.33 -30.90 -5.64
N GLN A 74 -8.37 -32.18 -5.25
CA GLN A 74 -7.18 -32.88 -4.78
C GLN A 74 -6.21 -33.16 -5.93
N VAL A 75 -6.70 -33.49 -7.13
CA VAL A 75 -5.84 -33.71 -8.30
C VAL A 75 -5.06 -32.45 -8.66
N ILE A 76 -5.75 -31.32 -8.83
CA ILE A 76 -5.13 -30.05 -9.24
C ILE A 76 -4.20 -29.54 -8.14
N GLY A 77 -4.68 -29.47 -6.88
CA GLY A 77 -3.89 -28.91 -5.79
C GLY A 77 -2.62 -29.71 -5.50
N THR A 78 -2.72 -31.04 -5.48
CA THR A 78 -1.56 -31.92 -5.26
C THR A 78 -0.58 -31.82 -6.43
N LEU A 79 -1.06 -31.80 -7.68
CA LEU A 79 -0.20 -31.69 -8.85
C LEU A 79 0.54 -30.35 -8.90
N PHE A 80 -0.16 -29.24 -8.63
CA PHE A 80 0.44 -27.91 -8.55
C PHE A 80 1.61 -27.89 -7.57
N LEU A 81 1.39 -28.41 -6.35
CA LEU A 81 2.41 -28.37 -5.32
C LEU A 81 3.57 -29.33 -5.62
N LYS A 82 3.31 -30.50 -6.20
CA LYS A 82 4.38 -31.42 -6.65
C LYS A 82 5.28 -30.81 -7.72
N GLU A 83 4.72 -30.14 -8.72
CA GLU A 83 5.54 -29.48 -9.75
C GLU A 83 6.31 -28.29 -9.16
N LEU A 84 5.72 -27.53 -8.24
CA LEU A 84 6.40 -26.44 -7.55
C LEU A 84 7.60 -26.94 -6.71
N ILE A 85 7.40 -28.00 -5.92
CA ILE A 85 8.46 -28.61 -5.10
C ILE A 85 9.55 -29.21 -5.98
N LYS A 86 9.18 -29.87 -7.08
CA LYS A 86 10.15 -30.42 -8.03
C LYS A 86 11.04 -29.34 -8.64
N GLU A 87 10.47 -28.18 -8.96
CA GLU A 87 11.21 -27.07 -9.55
C GLU A 87 12.09 -26.34 -8.52
N PHE A 88 11.56 -26.07 -7.31
CA PHE A 88 12.17 -25.11 -6.37
C PHE A 88 12.59 -25.70 -5.01
N GLY A 89 12.34 -26.98 -4.75
CA GLY A 89 12.39 -27.56 -3.42
C GLY A 89 11.31 -26.98 -2.50
N THR A 90 11.42 -27.23 -1.20
CA THR A 90 10.48 -26.68 -0.22
C THR A 90 11.11 -26.50 1.15
N ASP A 91 10.51 -25.61 1.94
CA ASP A 91 10.77 -25.41 3.36
C ASP A 91 9.48 -25.68 4.19
N HIS A 92 8.56 -26.46 3.60
CA HIS A 92 7.32 -27.01 4.18
C HIS A 92 6.24 -26.00 4.60
N ILE A 93 6.42 -24.70 4.37
CA ILE A 93 5.40 -23.68 4.65
C ILE A 93 4.79 -23.16 3.36
N TYR A 94 3.47 -23.21 3.27
CA TYR A 94 2.73 -22.82 2.08
C TYR A 94 1.64 -21.79 2.34
N SER A 95 1.51 -20.79 1.46
CA SER A 95 0.46 -19.76 1.52
C SER A 95 -0.68 -20.08 0.56
N ALA A 96 -1.92 -20.00 1.05
CA ALA A 96 -3.13 -20.13 0.23
C ALA A 96 -4.32 -19.41 0.89
N ASP A 97 -5.05 -18.61 0.12
CA ASP A 97 -6.14 -17.77 0.63
C ASP A 97 -7.34 -17.82 -0.33
N THR A 98 -8.37 -18.59 0.03
CA THR A 98 -9.52 -18.81 -0.86
C THR A 98 -10.45 -17.60 -0.94
N PHE A 99 -10.61 -16.87 0.16
CA PHE A 99 -11.66 -15.87 0.33
C PHE A 99 -11.13 -14.47 0.68
N ASN A 100 -9.90 -14.15 0.29
CA ASN A 100 -9.37 -12.80 0.50
C ASN A 100 -10.23 -11.79 -0.29
N GLU A 101 -10.94 -10.92 0.43
CA GLU A 101 -11.90 -9.94 -0.10
C GLU A 101 -13.03 -10.51 -0.97
N MET A 102 -13.31 -11.81 -0.86
CA MET A 102 -14.36 -12.49 -1.60
C MET A 102 -15.31 -13.17 -0.63
N THR A 103 -16.61 -12.90 -0.75
CA THR A 103 -17.61 -13.51 0.12
C THR A 103 -17.80 -14.98 -0.27
N PRO A 104 -17.66 -15.93 0.67
CA PRO A 104 -17.98 -17.33 0.41
C PRO A 104 -19.45 -17.50 0.01
N ARG A 105 -19.75 -18.51 -0.80
CA ARG A 105 -21.13 -18.76 -1.29
C ARG A 105 -22.12 -19.15 -0.17
N SER A 106 -21.62 -19.56 0.99
CA SER A 106 -22.41 -20.01 2.12
C SER A 106 -21.70 -19.68 3.42
N ALA A 107 -22.46 -19.17 4.40
CA ALA A 107 -21.99 -18.90 5.76
C ALA A 107 -22.08 -20.14 6.68
N GLU A 108 -22.50 -21.30 6.15
CA GLU A 108 -22.63 -22.53 6.93
C GLU A 108 -21.25 -23.00 7.41
N PRO A 109 -21.04 -23.17 8.74
CA PRO A 109 -19.79 -23.66 9.30
C PRO A 109 -19.28 -24.94 8.62
N ALA A 110 -20.18 -25.87 8.29
CA ALA A 110 -19.81 -27.11 7.62
C ALA A 110 -19.21 -26.88 6.23
N TYR A 111 -19.68 -25.87 5.47
CA TYR A 111 -19.11 -25.55 4.16
C TYR A 111 -17.69 -24.98 4.29
N LEU A 112 -17.49 -24.01 5.20
CA LEU A 112 -16.18 -23.39 5.45
C LEU A 112 -15.15 -24.40 5.96
N ALA A 113 -15.58 -25.34 6.81
CA ALA A 113 -14.78 -26.48 7.24
C ALA A 113 -14.35 -27.36 6.05
N ARG A 114 -15.26 -27.68 5.12
CA ARG A 114 -14.91 -28.46 3.93
C ARG A 114 -13.91 -27.75 3.02
N VAL A 115 -14.03 -26.42 2.87
CA VAL A 115 -13.07 -25.62 2.09
C VAL A 115 -11.66 -25.69 2.69
N SER A 116 -11.51 -25.36 3.97
CA SER A 116 -10.21 -25.43 4.66
C SER A 116 -9.63 -26.86 4.64
N SER A 117 -10.46 -27.88 4.85
CA SER A 117 -10.06 -29.28 4.73
C SER A 117 -9.57 -29.64 3.34
N ALA A 118 -10.23 -29.18 2.28
CA ALA A 118 -9.84 -29.48 0.90
C ALA A 118 -8.49 -28.84 0.54
N VAL A 119 -8.29 -27.57 0.90
CA VAL A 119 -7.01 -26.85 0.72
C VAL A 119 -5.89 -27.59 1.44
N PHE A 120 -6.04 -27.82 2.74
CA PHE A 120 -4.99 -28.44 3.55
C PHE A 120 -4.70 -29.88 3.13
N ARG A 121 -5.73 -30.68 2.82
CA ARG A 121 -5.52 -32.04 2.30
C ARG A 121 -4.72 -32.04 1.01
N SER A 122 -4.96 -31.09 0.10
CA SER A 122 -4.21 -31.00 -1.16
C SER A 122 -2.73 -30.66 -0.93
N MET A 123 -2.42 -29.84 0.09
CA MET A 123 -1.04 -29.59 0.51
C MET A 123 -0.39 -30.87 1.05
N THR A 124 -1.04 -31.53 2.01
CA THR A 124 -0.50 -32.74 2.65
C THR A 124 -0.41 -33.95 1.71
N GLY A 125 -1.19 -33.96 0.63
CA GLY A 125 -1.11 -34.98 -0.43
C GLY A 125 0.16 -34.86 -1.29
N ALA A 126 0.81 -33.70 -1.30
CA ALA A 126 2.10 -33.48 -1.95
C ALA A 126 3.26 -33.45 -0.94
N ASP A 127 3.03 -32.90 0.26
CA ASP A 127 4.03 -32.76 1.32
C ASP A 127 3.41 -33.06 2.71
N PRO A 128 3.66 -34.24 3.31
CA PRO A 128 3.12 -34.62 4.62
C PRO A 128 3.52 -33.69 5.77
N GLU A 129 4.57 -32.87 5.63
CA GLU A 129 5.05 -31.93 6.64
C GLU A 129 4.45 -30.52 6.49
N ALA A 130 3.61 -30.30 5.47
CA ALA A 130 3.04 -29.00 5.15
C ALA A 130 2.43 -28.25 6.34
N LEU A 131 2.86 -27.00 6.51
CA LEU A 131 2.24 -25.98 7.35
C LEU A 131 1.54 -24.96 6.43
N TRP A 132 0.30 -24.61 6.78
CA TRP A 132 -0.45 -23.60 6.03
C TRP A 132 -0.29 -22.22 6.68
N LEU A 133 0.37 -21.30 6.00
CA LEU A 133 0.36 -19.87 6.34
C LEU A 133 -0.86 -19.20 5.70
N MET A 134 -1.74 -18.60 6.49
CA MET A 134 -3.00 -18.04 6.02
C MET A 134 -3.12 -16.56 6.42
N GLN A 135 -3.59 -15.70 5.52
CA GLN A 135 -3.88 -14.31 5.84
C GLN A 135 -5.18 -14.18 6.65
N GLY A 136 -5.12 -13.50 7.79
CA GLY A 136 -6.29 -13.17 8.61
C GLY A 136 -7.11 -11.96 8.13
N TRP A 137 -6.69 -11.29 7.04
CA TRP A 137 -7.32 -10.06 6.51
C TRP A 137 -8.83 -10.20 6.33
N LEU A 138 -9.28 -11.32 5.76
CA LEU A 138 -10.69 -11.56 5.45
C LEU A 138 -11.61 -11.42 6.67
N PHE A 139 -11.15 -11.82 7.86
CA PHE A 139 -11.91 -11.73 9.11
C PHE A 139 -12.22 -10.27 9.49
N GLN A 140 -11.26 -9.38 9.25
CA GLN A 140 -11.41 -7.96 9.52
C GLN A 140 -12.04 -7.18 8.36
N HIS A 141 -11.84 -7.63 7.12
CA HIS A 141 -12.35 -6.97 5.92
C HIS A 141 -13.86 -7.17 5.75
N GLN A 142 -14.38 -8.36 6.07
CA GLN A 142 -15.81 -8.68 5.97
C GLN A 142 -16.35 -9.16 7.33
N PRO A 143 -16.37 -8.30 8.37
CA PRO A 143 -16.75 -8.70 9.71
C PRO A 143 -18.21 -9.15 9.79
N ASP A 144 -19.10 -8.64 8.93
CA ASP A 144 -20.51 -9.05 8.87
C ASP A 144 -20.67 -10.53 8.51
N PHE A 145 -19.80 -11.06 7.63
CA PHE A 145 -19.80 -12.47 7.25
C PHE A 145 -19.02 -13.32 8.26
N TRP A 146 -17.82 -12.87 8.64
CA TRP A 146 -16.88 -13.65 9.45
C TRP A 146 -17.16 -13.53 10.95
N GLN A 147 -18.28 -14.09 11.37
CA GLN A 147 -18.65 -14.20 12.79
C GLN A 147 -17.92 -15.37 13.47
N PRO A 148 -17.93 -15.46 14.82
CA PRO A 148 -17.15 -16.46 15.56
C PRO A 148 -17.34 -17.91 15.09
N ALA A 149 -18.56 -18.31 14.70
CA ALA A 149 -18.82 -19.67 14.21
C ALA A 149 -18.12 -19.96 12.87
N GLN A 150 -18.12 -19.00 11.95
CA GLN A 150 -17.52 -19.10 10.62
C GLN A 150 -16.00 -19.13 10.72
N VAL A 151 -15.42 -18.22 11.51
CA VAL A 151 -13.98 -18.18 11.76
C VAL A 151 -13.51 -19.48 12.41
N ARG A 152 -14.21 -19.95 13.45
CA ARG A 152 -13.88 -21.19 14.15
C ARG A 152 -13.92 -22.40 13.20
N ALA A 153 -14.92 -22.47 12.33
CA ALA A 153 -15.06 -23.58 11.38
C ALA A 153 -13.93 -23.63 10.35
N LEU A 154 -13.50 -22.47 9.85
CA LEU A 154 -12.38 -22.38 8.91
C LEU A 154 -11.05 -22.79 9.57
N LEU A 155 -10.79 -22.32 10.79
CA LEU A 155 -9.49 -22.51 11.46
C LEU A 155 -9.33 -23.89 12.13
N ARG A 156 -10.40 -24.44 12.72
CA ARG A 156 -10.32 -25.67 13.55
C ARG A 156 -10.34 -26.98 12.77
N THR A 157 -10.65 -26.91 11.47
CA THR A 157 -10.65 -28.11 10.61
C THR A 157 -9.23 -28.55 10.24
N VAL A 158 -8.27 -27.63 10.28
CA VAL A 158 -6.84 -27.94 10.17
C VAL A 158 -6.31 -28.31 11.56
N PRO A 159 -5.49 -29.37 11.69
CA PRO A 159 -4.92 -29.73 12.99
C PRO A 159 -4.22 -28.54 13.66
N LEU A 160 -4.33 -28.44 14.99
CA LEU A 160 -3.67 -27.37 15.74
C LEU A 160 -2.16 -27.40 15.50
N GLY A 161 -1.58 -26.24 15.21
CA GLY A 161 -0.16 -26.10 14.91
C GLY A 161 0.23 -26.43 13.46
N ARG A 162 -0.72 -26.88 12.63
CA ARG A 162 -0.52 -27.09 11.18
C ARG A 162 -1.01 -25.92 10.32
N MET A 163 -1.50 -24.87 10.97
CA MET A 163 -1.83 -23.58 10.37
C MET A 163 -1.19 -22.46 11.19
N ILE A 164 -0.66 -21.45 10.52
CA ILE A 164 -0.19 -20.20 11.11
C ILE A 164 -1.01 -19.07 10.50
N VAL A 165 -1.72 -18.30 11.33
CA VAL A 165 -2.52 -17.16 10.86
C VAL A 165 -1.69 -15.87 10.94
N LEU A 166 -1.63 -15.11 9.86
CA LEU A 166 -1.12 -13.74 9.88
C LEU A 166 -2.25 -12.83 10.36
N ASP A 167 -2.16 -12.30 11.58
CA ASP A 167 -3.04 -11.21 12.04
C ASP A 167 -2.58 -9.93 11.34
N LEU A 168 -3.04 -9.77 10.09
CA LEU A 168 -2.32 -9.01 9.06
C LEU A 168 -2.23 -7.52 9.36
N PHE A 169 -3.23 -6.96 10.06
CA PHE A 169 -3.37 -5.54 10.35
C PHE A 169 -3.53 -5.29 11.87
N ALA A 170 -2.70 -5.99 12.66
CA ALA A 170 -2.87 -6.10 14.09
C ALA A 170 -2.54 -4.81 14.86
N GLU A 171 -1.83 -3.86 14.25
CA GLU A 171 -1.56 -2.55 14.86
C GLU A 171 -2.78 -1.64 14.95
N SER A 172 -3.85 -1.94 14.20
CA SER A 172 -5.04 -1.10 14.11
C SER A 172 -6.33 -1.89 14.29
N LYS A 173 -6.42 -3.08 13.68
CA LYS A 173 -7.60 -3.93 13.74
C LYS A 173 -7.21 -5.40 14.04
N PRO A 174 -6.67 -5.68 15.23
CA PRO A 174 -6.26 -7.02 15.60
C PRO A 174 -7.45 -7.99 15.65
N VAL A 175 -7.25 -9.18 15.12
CA VAL A 175 -8.25 -10.26 15.07
C VAL A 175 -8.09 -11.23 16.24
N TYR A 176 -6.87 -11.40 16.76
CA TYR A 176 -6.59 -12.30 17.87
C TYR A 176 -7.49 -12.11 19.13
N PRO A 177 -7.91 -10.89 19.55
CA PRO A 177 -8.61 -10.73 20.82
C PRO A 177 -10.01 -11.36 20.81
N TRP A 178 -10.77 -11.17 19.73
CA TRP A 178 -12.16 -11.65 19.64
C TRP A 178 -12.27 -13.07 19.08
N THR A 179 -11.17 -13.61 18.54
CA THR A 179 -11.04 -15.01 18.15
C THR A 179 -10.41 -15.88 19.24
N GLU A 180 -10.26 -15.36 20.46
CA GLU A 180 -9.65 -16.08 21.59
C GLU A 180 -8.26 -16.64 21.22
N SER A 181 -7.42 -15.80 20.61
CA SER A 181 -6.13 -16.21 20.02
C SER A 181 -6.29 -17.27 18.92
N PHE A 182 -7.12 -16.96 17.90
CA PHE A 182 -7.38 -17.82 16.74
C PHE A 182 -7.78 -19.26 17.12
N TYR A 183 -8.54 -19.39 18.21
CA TYR A 183 -9.04 -20.66 18.74
C TYR A 183 -7.95 -21.73 18.93
N GLY A 184 -6.73 -21.30 19.25
CA GLY A 184 -5.59 -22.16 19.53
C GLY A 184 -4.64 -22.38 18.35
N GLN A 185 -4.92 -21.86 17.15
CA GLN A 185 -3.92 -21.88 16.07
C GLN A 185 -2.81 -20.86 16.34
N PRO A 186 -1.54 -21.17 16.04
CA PRO A 186 -0.46 -20.20 16.05
C PRO A 186 -0.76 -18.97 15.19
N PHE A 187 -0.34 -17.80 15.64
CA PHE A 187 -0.45 -16.58 14.83
C PHE A 187 0.79 -15.70 14.88
N ILE A 188 0.98 -14.91 13.83
CA ILE A 188 2.00 -13.86 13.74
C ILE A 188 1.28 -12.53 13.81
N TRP A 189 1.70 -11.67 14.75
CA TRP A 189 1.21 -10.31 14.85
C TRP A 189 1.88 -9.46 13.77
N CYS A 190 1.13 -8.97 12.78
CA CYS A 190 1.70 -8.21 11.68
C CYS A 190 1.38 -6.72 11.79
N MET A 191 2.36 -5.91 11.43
CA MET A 191 2.15 -4.51 11.08
C MET A 191 1.91 -4.42 9.56
N LEU A 192 0.71 -4.01 9.15
CA LEU A 192 0.42 -3.74 7.73
C LEU A 192 0.97 -2.37 7.33
N HIS A 193 0.64 -1.34 8.11
CA HIS A 193 1.06 0.05 7.97
C HIS A 193 0.66 0.74 6.65
N ASN A 194 1.17 0.28 5.52
CA ASN A 194 1.07 0.95 4.23
C ASN A 194 0.11 0.23 3.28
N PHE A 195 -0.80 1.00 2.69
CA PHE A 195 -1.71 0.57 1.62
C PHE A 195 -1.37 1.25 0.30
N GLY A 196 -1.40 0.49 -0.79
CA GLY A 196 -1.13 0.95 -2.15
C GLY A 196 0.32 1.36 -2.43
N GLY A 197 1.24 1.24 -1.48
CA GLY A 197 2.57 1.86 -1.58
C GLY A 197 2.51 3.39 -1.50
N ASN A 198 1.45 3.95 -0.90
CA ASN A 198 1.20 5.39 -0.95
C ASN A 198 2.30 6.15 -0.18
N HIS A 199 2.82 7.23 -0.76
CA HIS A 199 3.63 8.20 -0.01
C HIS A 199 2.74 9.04 0.92
N GLY A 200 3.36 9.60 1.97
CA GLY A 200 2.68 10.38 3.01
C GLY A 200 3.24 10.04 4.38
N LEU A 201 3.49 11.03 5.23
CA LEU A 201 3.94 10.74 6.59
C LEU A 201 2.78 10.19 7.41
N PHE A 202 2.91 8.94 7.84
CA PHE A 202 1.91 8.20 8.61
C PHE A 202 2.59 7.18 9.52
N GLY A 203 1.96 6.88 10.65
CA GLY A 203 2.32 5.80 11.56
C GLY A 203 1.38 5.73 12.77
N THR A 204 1.50 4.62 13.50
CA THR A 204 0.77 4.36 14.76
C THR A 204 1.76 3.95 15.85
N VAL A 205 2.86 4.70 16.02
CA VAL A 205 4.05 4.27 16.79
C VAL A 205 3.76 3.82 18.22
N GLU A 206 2.77 4.41 18.91
CA GLU A 206 2.35 3.95 20.24
C GLU A 206 1.68 2.58 20.20
N ALA A 207 0.79 2.34 19.22
CA ALA A 207 0.14 1.04 19.04
C ALA A 207 1.16 -0.04 18.66
N LEU A 208 2.13 0.29 17.79
CA LEU A 208 3.24 -0.60 17.45
C LEU A 208 4.07 -0.96 18.68
N ASN A 209 4.45 0.05 19.48
CA ASN A 209 5.31 -0.11 20.65
C ASN A 209 4.68 -0.93 21.78
N ARG A 210 3.35 -1.14 21.76
CA ARG A 210 2.62 -1.90 22.79
C ARG A 210 2.06 -3.23 22.26
N GLY A 211 1.57 -3.24 21.02
CA GLY A 211 0.77 -4.32 20.44
C GLY A 211 1.39 -5.71 20.55
N PRO A 212 2.64 -5.95 20.11
CA PRO A 212 3.28 -7.26 20.23
C PRO A 212 3.37 -7.78 21.68
N PHE A 213 3.58 -6.90 22.66
CA PHE A 213 3.71 -7.28 24.07
C PHE A 213 2.34 -7.59 24.70
N GLU A 214 1.31 -6.82 24.33
CA GLU A 214 -0.07 -7.10 24.72
C GLU A 214 -0.56 -8.42 24.12
N ALA A 215 -0.29 -8.66 22.83
CA ALA A 215 -0.62 -9.91 22.15
C ALA A 215 0.09 -11.12 22.79
N ARG A 216 1.35 -10.97 23.20
CA ARG A 216 2.11 -12.03 23.90
C ARG A 216 1.54 -12.33 25.30
N ARG A 217 1.07 -11.30 26.02
CA ARG A 217 0.49 -11.43 27.38
C ARG A 217 -0.99 -11.81 27.37
N PHE A 218 -1.63 -11.85 26.21
CA PHE A 218 -3.04 -12.20 26.08
C PHE A 218 -3.30 -13.61 26.67
N PRO A 219 -4.44 -13.83 27.38
CA PRO A 219 -4.75 -15.14 27.95
C PRO A 219 -4.73 -16.25 26.89
N ASN A 220 -3.97 -17.32 27.16
CA ASN A 220 -3.76 -18.44 26.23
C ASN A 220 -3.23 -18.01 24.84
N SER A 221 -2.43 -16.94 24.79
CA SER A 221 -1.83 -16.47 23.55
C SER A 221 -1.08 -17.58 22.82
N THR A 222 -1.35 -17.69 21.53
CA THR A 222 -0.67 -18.56 20.56
C THR A 222 0.20 -17.74 19.61
N MET A 223 0.60 -16.53 20.02
CA MET A 223 1.50 -15.69 19.25
C MET A 223 2.87 -16.36 19.13
N VAL A 224 3.32 -16.60 17.89
CA VAL A 224 4.62 -17.23 17.60
C VAL A 224 5.61 -16.29 16.90
N GLY A 225 5.19 -15.07 16.56
CA GLY A 225 6.09 -14.10 15.95
C GLY A 225 5.47 -12.74 15.69
N THR A 226 6.30 -11.85 15.16
CA THR A 226 5.94 -10.52 14.66
C THR A 226 6.28 -10.43 13.17
N GLY A 227 5.51 -9.68 12.39
CA GLY A 227 5.70 -9.56 10.94
C GLY A 227 5.51 -8.15 10.39
N LEU A 228 6.06 -7.93 9.20
CA LEU A 228 5.83 -6.75 8.36
C LEU A 228 5.04 -7.20 7.13
N ALA A 229 3.89 -6.58 6.88
CA ALA A 229 3.04 -6.90 5.74
C ALA A 229 2.59 -5.65 4.95
N PRO A 230 3.49 -4.69 4.62
CA PRO A 230 3.09 -3.53 3.84
C PRO A 230 2.74 -3.91 2.40
N GLU A 231 1.71 -3.29 1.85
CA GLU A 231 1.37 -3.46 0.42
C GLU A 231 2.43 -2.85 -0.50
N GLY A 232 3.13 -1.81 -0.04
CA GLY A 232 4.30 -1.25 -0.69
C GLY A 232 5.35 -0.76 0.29
N ILE A 233 6.62 -0.90 -0.10
CA ILE A 233 7.81 -0.46 0.65
C ILE A 233 8.32 0.89 0.11
N GLU A 234 9.54 1.28 0.47
CA GLU A 234 10.19 2.56 0.06
C GLU A 234 9.44 3.82 0.57
N GLN A 235 8.91 3.75 1.80
CA GLN A 235 8.32 4.89 2.50
C GLN A 235 8.41 4.70 4.02
N ASN A 236 8.37 5.79 4.78
CA ASN A 236 8.26 5.80 6.24
C ASN A 236 9.26 4.86 6.97
N ASP A 237 10.52 4.79 6.51
CA ASP A 237 11.56 3.86 7.00
C ASP A 237 11.60 3.71 8.52
N VAL A 238 11.40 4.82 9.25
CA VAL A 238 11.41 4.87 10.71
C VAL A 238 10.40 3.92 11.37
N VAL A 239 9.25 3.69 10.73
CA VAL A 239 8.18 2.82 11.24
C VAL A 239 8.60 1.35 11.11
N TYR A 240 9.24 1.02 9.99
CA TYR A 240 9.77 -0.33 9.74
C TYR A 240 10.99 -0.64 10.60
N GLU A 241 11.87 0.34 10.84
CA GLU A 241 12.99 0.17 11.77
C GLU A 241 12.50 -0.06 13.21
N LEU A 242 11.50 0.71 13.66
CA LEU A 242 10.87 0.50 14.96
C LEU A 242 10.31 -0.91 15.07
N MET A 243 9.48 -1.34 14.11
CA MET A 243 8.80 -2.64 14.17
C MET A 243 9.80 -3.81 14.09
N ASN A 244 10.85 -3.71 13.28
CA ASN A 244 11.92 -4.70 13.26
C ASN A 244 12.65 -4.80 14.60
N GLU A 245 12.94 -3.68 15.26
CA GLU A 245 13.58 -3.72 16.59
C GLU A 245 12.66 -4.38 17.62
N LEU A 246 11.35 -4.07 17.61
CA LEU A 246 10.38 -4.64 18.55
C LEU A 246 10.30 -6.17 18.49
N GLY A 247 10.57 -6.79 17.34
CA GLY A 247 10.69 -8.24 17.21
C GLY A 247 11.78 -8.86 18.08
N TRP A 248 12.80 -8.08 18.46
CA TRP A 248 13.94 -8.50 19.30
C TRP A 248 13.81 -8.06 20.77
N ARG A 249 12.71 -7.41 21.16
CA ARG A 249 12.55 -6.87 22.52
C ARG A 249 11.60 -7.71 23.38
N HIS A 250 11.76 -7.56 24.69
CA HIS A 250 10.84 -8.12 25.68
C HIS A 250 9.88 -7.08 26.27
N GLU A 251 10.20 -5.79 26.15
CA GLU A 251 9.42 -4.68 26.69
C GLU A 251 9.38 -3.49 25.69
N PRO A 252 8.36 -2.61 25.80
CA PRO A 252 8.26 -1.38 25.02
C PRO A 252 9.47 -0.44 25.16
N LEU A 253 9.68 0.39 24.13
CA LEU A 253 10.72 1.42 24.09
C LEU A 253 10.23 2.77 24.62
N ASP A 254 11.15 3.61 25.11
CA ASP A 254 10.92 5.05 25.17
C ASP A 254 11.07 5.65 23.76
N LEU A 255 9.92 5.93 23.13
CA LEU A 255 9.84 6.41 21.75
C LEU A 255 10.55 7.75 21.53
N ALA A 256 10.52 8.67 22.51
CA ALA A 256 11.14 9.99 22.35
C ALA A 256 12.66 9.88 22.32
N SER A 257 13.23 9.07 23.21
CA SER A 257 14.66 8.77 23.21
C SER A 257 15.06 7.91 22.00
N TRP A 258 14.23 6.94 21.63
CA TRP A 258 14.49 6.07 20.49
C TRP A 258 14.57 6.86 19.17
N VAL A 259 13.59 7.72 18.89
CA VAL A 259 13.57 8.49 17.63
C VAL A 259 14.70 9.52 17.55
N THR A 260 15.12 10.05 18.70
CA THR A 260 16.28 10.95 18.77
C THR A 260 17.55 10.22 18.30
N ARG A 261 17.77 9.01 18.82
CA ARG A 261 18.93 8.20 18.44
C ARG A 261 18.81 7.63 17.02
N TYR A 262 17.58 7.36 16.55
CA TYR A 262 17.33 7.01 15.15
C TYR A 262 17.85 8.11 14.21
N ALA A 263 17.48 9.36 14.45
CA ALA A 263 17.91 10.49 13.64
C ALA A 263 19.45 10.62 13.62
N GLU A 264 20.09 10.53 14.79
CA GLU A 264 21.55 10.58 14.91
C GLU A 264 22.24 9.46 14.12
N ARG A 265 21.81 8.21 14.28
CA ARG A 265 22.38 7.06 13.55
C ARG A 265 22.15 7.18 12.04
N ARG A 266 20.94 7.59 11.65
CA ARG A 266 20.55 7.75 10.24
C ARG A 266 21.37 8.82 9.55
N TYR A 267 21.69 9.92 10.24
CA TYR A 267 22.42 11.05 9.66
C TYR A 267 23.94 10.97 9.86
N GLY A 268 24.40 10.13 10.78
CA GLY A 268 25.81 9.95 11.10
C GLY A 268 26.39 11.00 12.05
N ALA A 269 25.56 11.90 12.58
CA ALA A 269 25.96 12.93 13.54
C ALA A 269 24.77 13.39 14.40
N PRO A 270 25.01 13.74 15.68
CA PRO A 270 23.98 14.34 16.52
C PRO A 270 23.70 15.77 16.08
N ASN A 271 22.41 16.14 16.02
CA ASN A 271 22.00 17.52 15.79
C ASN A 271 20.69 17.80 16.54
N ALA A 272 20.69 18.84 17.37
CA ALA A 272 19.57 19.15 18.26
C ALA A 272 18.28 19.53 17.50
N ALA A 273 18.41 20.23 16.37
CA ALA A 273 17.27 20.62 15.56
C ALA A 273 16.63 19.40 14.87
N ALA A 274 17.45 18.53 14.27
CA ALA A 274 16.99 17.27 13.68
C ALA A 274 16.31 16.36 14.71
N ALA A 275 16.92 16.19 15.90
CA ALA A 275 16.32 15.44 17.00
C ALA A 275 14.95 15.99 17.41
N ARG A 276 14.82 17.32 17.53
CA ARG A 276 13.56 17.97 17.85
C ARG A 276 12.52 17.79 16.75
N ALA A 277 12.91 17.91 15.48
CA ALA A 277 12.03 17.69 14.34
C ALA A 277 11.44 16.27 14.37
N TRP A 278 12.28 15.25 14.58
CA TRP A 278 11.82 13.87 14.66
C TRP A 278 10.85 13.61 15.82
N ARG A 279 11.07 14.23 16.99
CA ARG A 279 10.11 14.17 18.10
C ARG A 279 8.76 14.82 17.75
N LEU A 280 8.78 15.92 16.99
CA LEU A 280 7.55 16.55 16.49
C LEU A 280 6.80 15.65 15.52
N LEU A 281 7.50 15.01 14.58
CA LEU A 281 6.90 14.05 13.66
C LEU A 281 6.33 12.85 14.42
N PHE A 282 7.05 12.35 15.43
CA PHE A 282 6.62 11.22 16.26
C PHE A 282 5.35 11.49 17.04
N ARG A 283 5.18 12.69 17.62
CA ARG A 283 3.93 13.02 18.32
C ARG A 283 2.77 13.39 17.40
N SER A 284 3.01 13.57 16.09
CA SER A 284 2.02 14.05 15.12
C SER A 284 1.72 12.99 14.05
N VAL A 285 2.32 13.09 12.86
CA VAL A 285 2.07 12.24 11.69
C VAL A 285 2.28 10.76 11.98
N TYR A 286 3.25 10.41 12.83
CA TYR A 286 3.57 9.02 13.16
C TYR A 286 2.79 8.47 14.36
N ASN A 287 1.98 9.27 15.06
CA ASN A 287 1.17 8.81 16.19
C ASN A 287 -0.31 9.02 15.96
N CYS A 288 -0.82 8.41 14.88
CA CYS A 288 -2.26 8.33 14.70
C CYS A 288 -2.88 7.45 15.79
N SER A 289 -3.80 8.03 16.58
CA SER A 289 -4.59 7.33 17.60
C SER A 289 -6.06 7.29 17.21
N GLY A 290 -6.70 6.12 17.25
CA GLY A 290 -8.12 5.95 16.94
C GLY A 290 -8.39 5.45 15.52
N ALA A 291 -9.45 5.96 14.88
CA ALA A 291 -9.84 5.57 13.52
C ALA A 291 -8.87 6.17 12.48
N CYS A 292 -7.73 5.52 12.28
CA CYS A 292 -6.67 5.99 11.41
C CYS A 292 -6.98 5.77 9.92
N ILE A 293 -6.78 6.81 9.11
CA ILE A 293 -6.80 6.73 7.66
C ILE A 293 -5.36 6.45 7.19
N ASN A 294 -5.04 5.18 7.05
CA ASN A 294 -3.76 4.61 6.59
C ASN A 294 -3.60 4.58 5.06
N HIS A 295 -4.47 5.29 4.33
CA HIS A 295 -4.38 5.48 2.88
C HIS A 295 -4.23 6.97 2.60
N ASN A 296 -3.36 7.37 1.67
CA ASN A 296 -3.31 8.76 1.28
C ASN A 296 -4.61 9.14 0.53
N ARG A 297 -5.41 10.00 1.16
CA ARG A 297 -6.66 10.56 0.64
C ARG A 297 -6.61 12.08 0.52
N SER A 298 -5.42 12.67 0.61
CA SER A 298 -5.26 14.12 0.51
C SER A 298 -5.72 14.64 -0.85
N PRO A 299 -6.13 15.92 -0.93
CA PRO A 299 -6.50 16.55 -2.19
C PRO A 299 -5.44 16.44 -3.29
N LEU A 300 -4.16 16.49 -2.94
CA LEU A 300 -3.05 16.35 -3.90
C LEU A 300 -3.21 15.10 -4.78
N VAL A 301 -3.54 13.95 -4.19
CA VAL A 301 -3.47 12.65 -4.86
C VAL A 301 -4.82 12.10 -5.32
N ARG A 302 -5.93 12.81 -5.04
CA ARG A 302 -7.29 12.36 -5.38
C ARG A 302 -7.87 13.18 -6.50
N ARG A 303 -8.71 12.55 -7.32
CA ARG A 303 -9.53 13.26 -8.32
C ARG A 303 -10.26 14.46 -7.68
N PRO A 304 -10.08 15.70 -8.19
CA PRO A 304 -10.67 16.89 -7.61
C PRO A 304 -12.20 16.86 -7.54
N SER A 305 -12.75 17.41 -6.46
CA SER A 305 -14.19 17.62 -6.31
C SER A 305 -14.48 18.77 -5.33
N LEU A 306 -15.71 19.27 -5.30
CA LEU A 306 -16.12 20.28 -4.30
C LEU A 306 -16.35 19.70 -2.88
N ARG A 307 -16.17 18.39 -2.69
CA ARG A 307 -16.47 17.67 -1.43
C ARG A 307 -15.31 16.78 -0.99
N MET A 308 -14.09 17.30 -1.01
CA MET A 308 -12.90 16.57 -0.54
C MET A 308 -12.73 16.80 0.97
N ASP A 309 -12.35 15.74 1.67
CA ASP A 309 -11.99 15.82 3.08
C ASP A 309 -10.54 16.30 3.23
N THR A 310 -10.32 17.23 4.15
CA THR A 310 -9.02 17.84 4.47
C THR A 310 -8.63 17.64 5.93
N ALA A 311 -9.42 16.87 6.68
CA ALA A 311 -9.15 16.59 8.08
C ALA A 311 -7.81 15.86 8.27
N LEU A 312 -7.11 16.23 9.34
CA LEU A 312 -5.86 15.62 9.78
C LEU A 312 -6.06 15.04 11.18
N TRP A 313 -5.40 13.93 11.49
CA TRP A 313 -5.39 13.33 12.84
C TRP A 313 -4.35 13.99 13.78
N TYR A 314 -3.67 15.04 13.31
CA TYR A 314 -2.57 15.68 14.00
C TYR A 314 -2.59 17.20 13.79
N ASN A 315 -1.88 17.93 14.65
CA ASN A 315 -1.72 19.37 14.47
C ASN A 315 -0.75 19.67 13.32
N ARG A 316 -1.24 20.35 12.29
CA ARG A 316 -0.46 20.70 11.10
C ARG A 316 0.80 21.50 11.40
N SER A 317 0.80 22.33 12.44
CA SER A 317 1.97 23.15 12.79
C SER A 317 3.18 22.31 13.19
N ASP A 318 2.98 21.07 13.68
CA ASP A 318 4.09 20.18 14.03
C ASP A 318 4.89 19.76 12.81
N VAL A 319 4.25 19.57 11.64
CA VAL A 319 4.95 19.26 10.39
C VAL A 319 5.70 20.48 9.87
N TYR A 320 5.08 21.67 9.89
CA TYR A 320 5.77 22.90 9.47
C TYR A 320 6.97 23.21 10.38
N GLU A 321 6.84 23.08 11.70
CA GLU A 321 7.96 23.30 12.62
C GLU A 321 9.05 22.23 12.47
N ALA A 322 8.69 20.95 12.24
CA ALA A 322 9.66 19.91 11.91
C ALA A 322 10.40 20.21 10.61
N TRP A 323 9.70 20.70 9.58
CA TRP A 323 10.27 21.12 8.31
C TRP A 323 11.28 22.27 8.50
N ARG A 324 10.91 23.31 9.26
CA ARG A 324 11.81 24.43 9.61
C ARG A 324 13.07 23.94 10.32
N LEU A 325 12.91 23.05 11.31
CA LEU A 325 14.00 22.52 12.10
C LEU A 325 14.96 21.66 11.27
N LEU A 326 14.44 20.78 10.41
CA LEU A 326 15.27 20.00 9.50
C LEU A 326 16.04 20.92 8.54
N LEU A 327 15.40 21.91 7.92
CA LEU A 327 16.10 22.86 7.05
C LEU A 327 17.19 23.67 7.79
N SER A 328 16.97 24.00 9.08
CA SER A 328 17.99 24.67 9.89
C SER A 328 19.23 23.80 10.16
N ALA A 329 19.07 22.46 10.13
CA ALA A 329 20.17 21.51 10.29
C ALA A 329 20.94 21.25 8.99
N ALA A 330 20.48 21.77 7.85
CA ALA A 330 21.04 21.45 6.53
C ALA A 330 22.51 21.84 6.36
N GLY A 331 22.98 22.88 7.07
CA GLY A 331 24.39 23.27 7.04
C GLY A 331 25.33 22.22 7.63
N GLU A 332 24.88 21.45 8.63
CA GLU A 332 25.67 20.42 9.31
C GLU A 332 25.42 19.03 8.73
N LEU A 333 24.17 18.70 8.39
CA LEU A 333 23.76 17.36 7.98
C LEU A 333 23.59 17.19 6.47
N GLY A 334 23.73 18.26 5.68
CA GLY A 334 23.39 18.29 4.25
C GLY A 334 24.19 17.35 3.35
N ALA A 335 25.36 16.88 3.81
CA ALA A 335 26.17 15.88 3.11
C ALA A 335 25.60 14.45 3.22
N SER A 336 24.73 14.18 4.20
CA SER A 336 24.12 12.87 4.39
C SER A 336 22.98 12.62 3.39
N GLY A 337 23.07 11.53 2.63
CA GLY A 337 22.06 11.17 1.63
C GLY A 337 20.68 10.88 2.25
N THR A 338 20.65 10.25 3.43
CA THR A 338 19.41 9.97 4.18
C THR A 338 18.80 11.26 4.75
N PHE A 339 19.62 12.22 5.18
CA PHE A 339 19.13 13.54 5.58
C PHE A 339 18.48 14.29 4.41
N ARG A 340 19.12 14.29 3.24
CA ARG A 340 18.55 14.90 2.02
C ARG A 340 17.23 14.24 1.61
N TYR A 341 17.13 12.91 1.76
CA TYR A 341 15.88 12.19 1.54
C TYR A 341 14.78 12.63 2.51
N ASP A 342 15.07 12.69 3.81
CA ASP A 342 14.07 13.07 4.81
C ASP A 342 13.64 14.55 4.68
N VAL A 343 14.57 15.45 4.30
CA VAL A 343 14.22 16.85 3.95
C VAL A 343 13.27 16.88 2.75
N ALA A 344 13.52 16.08 1.71
CA ALA A 344 12.61 16.00 0.56
C ALA A 344 11.22 15.48 0.97
N ASP A 345 11.14 14.40 1.75
CA ASP A 345 9.86 13.81 2.16
C ASP A 345 9.06 14.72 3.11
N VAL A 346 9.73 15.40 4.05
CA VAL A 346 9.07 16.37 4.94
C VAL A 346 8.64 17.63 4.18
N THR A 347 9.44 18.11 3.22
CA THR A 347 9.04 19.23 2.35
C THR A 347 7.85 18.83 1.47
N ARG A 348 7.84 17.61 0.92
CA ARG A 348 6.71 17.04 0.19
C ARG A 348 5.46 16.95 1.08
N GLN A 349 5.60 16.55 2.35
CA GLN A 349 4.48 16.52 3.29
C GLN A 349 3.93 17.93 3.57
N ALA A 350 4.79 18.93 3.72
CA ALA A 350 4.36 20.33 3.88
C ALA A 350 3.62 20.83 2.63
N ALA A 351 4.13 20.53 1.43
CA ALA A 351 3.46 20.85 0.17
C ALA A 351 2.08 20.18 0.06
N GLN A 352 1.92 18.93 0.50
CA GLN A 352 0.61 18.26 0.55
C GLN A 352 -0.39 18.99 1.46
N GLN A 353 0.06 19.53 2.60
CA GLN A 353 -0.79 20.33 3.47
C GLN A 353 -1.18 21.66 2.80
N LEU A 354 -0.24 22.32 2.13
CA LEU A 354 -0.49 23.55 1.39
C LEU A 354 -1.48 23.34 0.24
N VAL A 355 -1.40 22.22 -0.50
CA VAL A 355 -2.39 21.88 -1.53
C VAL A 355 -3.80 21.76 -0.93
N SER A 356 -3.90 21.23 0.30
CA SER A 356 -5.18 21.16 1.02
C SER A 356 -5.70 22.55 1.40
N ASP A 357 -4.81 23.48 1.77
CA ASP A 357 -5.17 24.88 2.06
C ASP A 357 -5.66 25.62 0.81
N TYR A 358 -4.90 25.53 -0.28
CA TYR A 358 -5.30 26.14 -1.55
C TYR A 358 -6.59 25.52 -2.09
N TYR A 359 -6.83 24.23 -1.88
CA TYR A 359 -8.12 23.61 -2.19
C TYR A 359 -9.28 24.28 -1.43
N VAL A 360 -9.13 24.51 -0.12
CA VAL A 360 -10.16 25.19 0.69
C VAL A 360 -10.39 26.61 0.16
N LEU A 361 -9.33 27.37 -0.14
CA LEU A 361 -9.44 28.70 -0.73
C LEU A 361 -10.17 28.70 -2.08
N ILE A 362 -9.84 27.77 -2.98
CA ILE A 362 -10.49 27.57 -4.28
C ILE A 362 -11.98 27.27 -4.09
N ARG A 363 -12.31 26.31 -3.22
CA ARG A 363 -13.69 25.89 -2.95
C ARG A 363 -14.51 27.06 -2.39
N ASP A 364 -13.98 27.76 -1.40
CA ASP A 364 -14.69 28.83 -0.71
C ASP A 364 -14.83 30.09 -1.60
N ALA A 365 -13.84 30.37 -2.45
CA ALA A 365 -13.95 31.40 -3.48
C ALA A 365 -15.03 31.06 -4.51
N PHE A 366 -15.07 29.82 -5.00
CA PHE A 366 -16.11 29.35 -5.92
C PHE A 366 -17.52 29.45 -5.31
N GLN A 367 -17.69 29.00 -4.06
CA GLN A 367 -18.97 29.06 -3.34
C GLN A 367 -19.46 30.50 -3.14
N ARG A 368 -18.55 31.43 -2.88
CA ARG A 368 -18.85 32.87 -2.75
C ARG A 368 -18.92 33.60 -4.10
N ARG A 369 -18.72 32.90 -5.22
CA ARG A 369 -18.64 33.45 -6.58
C ARG A 369 -17.56 34.54 -6.74
N ALA A 370 -16.47 34.41 -5.98
CA ALA A 370 -15.37 35.36 -5.90
C ALA A 370 -14.30 34.98 -6.95
N LEU A 371 -14.52 35.41 -8.20
CA LEU A 371 -13.67 35.03 -9.34
C LEU A 371 -12.20 35.45 -9.19
N PRO A 372 -11.85 36.68 -8.75
CA PRO A 372 -10.46 37.07 -8.54
C PRO A 372 -9.73 36.16 -7.54
N GLU A 373 -10.38 35.79 -6.45
CA GLU A 373 -9.84 34.92 -5.40
C GLU A 373 -9.70 33.48 -5.89
N LEU A 374 -10.65 33.00 -6.69
CA LEU A 374 -10.56 31.69 -7.35
C LEU A 374 -9.36 31.62 -8.29
N LEU A 375 -9.17 32.66 -9.11
CA LEU A 375 -8.03 32.76 -10.04
C LEU A 375 -6.70 32.87 -9.28
N ALA A 376 -6.65 33.63 -8.20
CA ALA A 376 -5.44 33.77 -7.39
C ALA A 376 -5.07 32.43 -6.72
N ALA A 377 -6.00 31.79 -6.02
CA ALA A 377 -5.74 30.52 -5.33
C ALA A 377 -5.44 29.38 -6.30
N GLY A 378 -6.23 29.29 -7.39
CA GLY A 378 -6.00 28.33 -8.47
C GLY A 378 -4.68 28.56 -9.19
N GLY A 379 -4.32 29.83 -9.44
CA GLY A 379 -3.06 30.21 -10.07
C GLY A 379 -1.86 29.79 -9.25
N VAL A 380 -1.85 30.05 -7.93
CA VAL A 380 -0.75 29.61 -7.05
C VAL A 380 -0.67 28.09 -6.99
N LEU A 381 -1.80 27.38 -6.90
CA LEU A 381 -1.78 25.92 -6.89
C LEU A 381 -1.15 25.35 -8.17
N LEU A 382 -1.59 25.83 -9.34
CA LEU A 382 -1.26 25.23 -10.65
C LEU A 382 0.08 25.66 -11.21
N TYR A 383 0.42 26.94 -11.07
CA TYR A 383 1.59 27.52 -11.75
C TYR A 383 2.79 27.66 -10.83
N ASP A 384 2.59 27.54 -9.51
CA ASP A 384 3.67 27.63 -8.54
C ASP A 384 3.83 26.35 -7.70
N LEU A 385 2.85 26.00 -6.86
CA LEU A 385 3.01 24.97 -5.83
C LEU A 385 3.23 23.56 -6.41
N LEU A 386 2.39 23.14 -7.38
CA LEU A 386 2.54 21.82 -8.00
C LEU A 386 3.81 21.69 -8.85
N PRO A 387 4.21 22.68 -9.68
CA PRO A 387 5.51 22.66 -10.37
C PRO A 387 6.71 22.64 -9.42
N GLU A 388 6.68 23.42 -8.32
CA GLU A 388 7.77 23.41 -7.33
C GLU A 388 7.87 22.07 -6.60
N LEU A 389 6.73 21.44 -6.28
CA LEU A 389 6.69 20.08 -5.73
C LEU A 389 7.25 19.04 -6.72
N ASP A 390 6.89 19.11 -7.99
CA ASP A 390 7.40 18.20 -9.02
C ASP A 390 8.93 18.33 -9.16
N ALA A 391 9.44 19.57 -9.16
CA ALA A 391 10.88 19.84 -9.20
C ALA A 391 11.64 19.32 -7.96
N LEU A 392 11.07 19.48 -6.76
CA LEU A 392 11.63 18.90 -5.53
C LEU A 392 11.76 17.38 -5.67
N LEU A 393 10.69 16.71 -6.08
CA LEU A 393 10.67 15.25 -6.26
C LEU A 393 11.62 14.81 -7.38
N GLY A 394 11.73 15.61 -8.44
CA GLY A 394 12.70 15.46 -9.54
C GLY A 394 14.16 15.55 -9.11
N SER A 395 14.46 16.11 -7.94
CA SER A 395 15.81 16.24 -7.39
C SER A 395 16.27 15.05 -6.54
N GLN A 396 15.40 14.05 -6.30
CA GLN A 396 15.70 12.91 -5.45
C GLN A 396 15.38 11.58 -6.15
N SER A 397 16.35 10.67 -6.22
CA SER A 397 16.31 9.44 -7.03
C SER A 397 15.17 8.50 -6.68
N LEU A 398 14.80 8.45 -5.40
CA LEU A 398 13.71 7.61 -4.90
C LEU A 398 12.31 8.21 -5.18
N PHE A 399 12.22 9.45 -5.65
CA PHE A 399 10.96 10.13 -5.97
C PHE A 399 10.75 10.34 -7.47
N LEU A 400 11.42 9.58 -8.34
CA LEU A 400 11.31 9.73 -9.80
C LEU A 400 10.33 8.72 -10.41
N LEU A 401 9.33 9.19 -11.15
CA LEU A 401 8.47 8.32 -11.95
C LEU A 401 9.29 7.55 -13.00
N GLY A 402 10.26 8.22 -13.64
CA GLY A 402 11.11 7.61 -14.66
C GLY A 402 11.92 6.42 -14.15
N ARG A 403 12.30 6.39 -12.87
CA ARG A 403 13.00 5.22 -12.28
C ARG A 403 12.13 3.96 -12.34
N GLY A 404 10.86 4.06 -11.97
CA GLY A 404 9.92 2.93 -12.00
C GLY A 404 9.55 2.50 -13.42
N LEU A 405 9.33 3.47 -14.32
CA LEU A 405 8.99 3.18 -15.71
C LEU A 405 10.16 2.55 -16.47
N GLU A 406 11.39 3.04 -16.29
CA GLU A 406 12.57 2.44 -16.92
C GLU A 406 12.86 1.04 -16.37
N ALA A 407 12.64 0.79 -15.07
CA ALA A 407 12.73 -0.56 -14.52
C ALA A 407 11.71 -1.53 -15.15
N ALA A 408 10.46 -1.07 -15.36
CA ALA A 408 9.44 -1.86 -16.03
C ALA A 408 9.83 -2.19 -17.48
N ARG A 409 10.41 -1.22 -18.20
CA ARG A 409 10.91 -1.44 -19.57
C ARG A 409 12.11 -2.37 -19.62
N ALA A 410 13.07 -2.22 -18.71
CA ALA A 410 14.27 -3.04 -18.64
C ALA A 410 13.97 -4.52 -18.33
N ALA A 411 12.82 -4.81 -17.72
CA ALA A 411 12.34 -6.17 -17.48
C ALA A 411 11.78 -6.85 -18.75
N ALA A 412 11.55 -6.11 -19.83
CA ALA A 412 10.99 -6.63 -21.07
C ALA A 412 12.05 -7.24 -22.00
N THR A 413 11.61 -8.14 -22.89
CA THR A 413 12.45 -8.82 -23.88
C THR A 413 12.26 -8.29 -25.30
N SER A 414 11.39 -7.29 -25.48
CA SER A 414 11.14 -6.60 -26.76
C SER A 414 10.51 -5.22 -26.51
N ASP A 415 10.57 -4.33 -27.49
CA ASP A 415 9.99 -2.98 -27.38
C ASP A 415 8.48 -3.00 -27.11
N ARG A 416 7.75 -3.92 -27.78
CA ARG A 416 6.30 -4.10 -27.56
C ARG A 416 5.99 -4.55 -26.13
N GLU A 417 6.81 -5.43 -25.57
CA GLU A 417 6.67 -5.87 -24.18
C GLU A 417 7.05 -4.75 -23.21
N ALA A 418 8.05 -3.93 -23.53
CA ALA A 418 8.44 -2.77 -22.74
C ALA A 418 7.33 -1.71 -22.69
N GLU A 419 6.67 -1.44 -23.82
CA GLU A 419 5.47 -0.58 -23.88
C GLU A 419 4.32 -1.14 -23.03
N GLN A 420 4.08 -2.46 -23.08
CA GLN A 420 3.05 -3.09 -22.25
C GLN A 420 3.37 -3.00 -20.75
N TYR A 421 4.63 -3.22 -20.34
CA TYR A 421 5.03 -3.14 -18.95
C TYR A 421 4.99 -1.71 -18.41
N GLU A 422 5.36 -0.74 -19.23
CA GLU A 422 5.19 0.67 -18.89
C GLU A 422 3.71 1.06 -18.76
N LEU A 423 2.85 0.61 -19.67
CA LEU A 423 1.39 0.80 -19.56
C LEU A 423 0.86 0.20 -18.26
N ASN A 424 1.27 -1.03 -17.92
CA ASN A 424 0.89 -1.68 -16.68
C ASN A 424 1.32 -0.86 -15.45
N ALA A 425 2.56 -0.36 -15.44
CA ALA A 425 3.09 0.47 -14.36
C ALA A 425 2.28 1.76 -14.20
N ARG A 426 2.01 2.49 -15.29
CA ARG A 426 1.19 3.72 -15.25
C ARG A 426 -0.23 3.43 -14.77
N ASN A 427 -0.87 2.38 -15.30
CA ASN A 427 -2.22 2.01 -14.92
C ASN A 427 -2.31 1.64 -13.43
N GLN A 428 -1.36 0.86 -12.91
CA GLN A 428 -1.31 0.48 -11.49
C GLN A 428 -1.29 1.70 -10.56
N LEU A 429 -0.51 2.73 -10.87
CA LEU A 429 -0.38 3.94 -10.05
C LEU A 429 -1.61 4.87 -10.11
N THR A 430 -2.49 4.67 -11.08
CA THR A 430 -3.53 5.64 -11.47
C THR A 430 -4.93 5.02 -11.50
N LEU A 431 -5.40 4.57 -12.66
CA LEU A 431 -6.76 4.03 -12.83
C LEU A 431 -6.96 2.64 -12.22
N TRP A 432 -5.88 1.89 -12.05
CA TRP A 432 -5.80 0.51 -11.55
C TRP A 432 -6.49 -0.54 -12.44
N GLY A 433 -7.65 -0.22 -13.01
CA GLY A 433 -8.36 -0.98 -14.03
C GLY A 433 -8.77 -0.12 -15.23
N PRO A 434 -9.32 -0.74 -16.29
CA PRO A 434 -9.59 -0.07 -17.57
C PRO A 434 -10.57 1.11 -17.45
N SER A 435 -11.44 1.08 -16.44
CA SER A 435 -12.49 2.07 -16.22
C SER A 435 -12.28 2.89 -14.95
N GLY A 436 -11.06 2.92 -14.38
CA GLY A 436 -10.82 3.58 -13.10
C GLY A 436 -11.38 2.81 -11.90
N ASN A 437 -11.37 1.47 -11.98
CA ASN A 437 -12.01 0.56 -11.02
C ASN A 437 -11.58 0.80 -9.57
N ILE A 438 -10.30 1.13 -9.35
CA ILE A 438 -9.75 1.45 -8.01
C ILE A 438 -8.89 2.71 -8.10
N LEU A 439 -9.49 3.76 -8.64
CA LEU A 439 -8.85 5.04 -8.93
C LEU A 439 -8.01 5.59 -7.76
N ASP A 440 -6.76 5.94 -8.07
CA ASP A 440 -5.78 6.52 -7.16
C ASP A 440 -5.49 5.65 -5.91
N TYR A 441 -5.76 4.34 -5.95
CA TYR A 441 -5.51 3.45 -4.81
C TYR A 441 -4.03 3.36 -4.46
N ALA A 442 -3.20 3.08 -5.48
CA ALA A 442 -1.75 2.99 -5.37
C ALA A 442 -1.05 4.30 -5.79
N ASN A 443 -1.66 5.44 -5.43
CA ASN A 443 -1.13 6.76 -5.72
C ASN A 443 0.32 6.92 -5.23
N LYS A 444 1.07 7.81 -5.89
CA LYS A 444 2.44 8.16 -5.51
C LYS A 444 2.63 9.66 -5.67
N GLN A 445 3.62 10.21 -4.98
CA GLN A 445 4.07 11.58 -5.17
C GLN A 445 5.47 11.50 -5.76
N LEU A 446 5.53 11.43 -7.09
CA LEU A 446 6.76 11.29 -7.85
C LEU A 446 6.90 12.46 -8.83
N GLY A 447 8.13 12.92 -9.06
CA GLY A 447 8.45 13.87 -10.12
C GLY A 447 8.06 13.30 -11.48
N GLY A 448 7.40 14.12 -12.29
CA GLY A 448 6.68 13.73 -13.50
C GLY A 448 5.21 13.38 -13.26
N LEU A 449 4.90 12.57 -12.23
CA LEU A 449 3.53 12.19 -11.93
C LEU A 449 2.72 13.35 -11.31
N VAL A 450 3.34 14.14 -10.43
CA VAL A 450 2.75 15.35 -9.84
C VAL A 450 2.30 16.31 -10.93
N LEU A 451 3.16 16.65 -11.88
CA LEU A 451 2.80 17.60 -12.92
C LEU A 451 1.85 17.02 -13.98
N ASP A 452 2.17 15.86 -14.55
CA ASP A 452 1.48 15.36 -15.74
C ASP A 452 0.21 14.55 -15.47
N TYR A 453 -0.02 14.13 -14.22
CA TYR A 453 -1.23 13.40 -13.83
C TYR A 453 -2.04 14.17 -12.79
N TYR A 454 -1.46 14.55 -11.66
CA TYR A 454 -2.19 15.30 -10.63
C TYR A 454 -2.46 16.76 -11.07
N GLY A 455 -1.45 17.45 -11.59
CA GLY A 455 -1.52 18.84 -12.03
C GLY A 455 -2.51 19.07 -13.16
N VAL A 456 -2.54 18.19 -14.16
CA VAL A 456 -3.51 18.32 -15.27
C VAL A 456 -4.96 18.16 -14.79
N ARG A 457 -5.21 17.29 -13.80
CA ARG A 457 -6.54 17.14 -13.20
C ARG A 457 -6.97 18.37 -12.42
N TRP A 458 -6.06 18.93 -11.62
CA TRP A 458 -6.29 20.19 -10.91
C TRP A 458 -6.51 21.35 -11.87
N SER A 459 -5.76 21.40 -12.98
CA SER A 459 -5.93 22.43 -14.01
C SER A 459 -7.31 22.36 -14.62
N LEU A 460 -7.76 21.16 -15.02
CA LEU A 460 -9.10 20.97 -15.57
C LEU A 460 -10.20 21.37 -14.57
N PHE A 461 -10.00 21.05 -13.28
CA PHE A 461 -10.96 21.38 -12.23
C PHE A 461 -11.09 22.89 -12.03
N VAL A 462 -9.96 23.60 -11.84
CA VAL A 462 -9.97 25.06 -11.67
C VAL A 462 -10.55 25.75 -12.91
N SER A 463 -10.19 25.31 -14.12
CA SER A 463 -10.76 25.84 -15.35
C SER A 463 -12.28 25.64 -15.43
N ALA A 464 -12.79 24.46 -15.03
CA ALA A 464 -14.23 24.19 -15.01
C ALA A 464 -14.98 25.06 -13.98
N LEU A 465 -14.37 25.34 -12.82
CA LEU A 465 -14.95 26.26 -11.83
C LEU A 465 -14.97 27.71 -12.34
N VAL A 466 -13.89 28.17 -12.97
CA VAL A 466 -13.81 29.51 -13.57
C VAL A 466 -14.84 29.67 -14.68
N GLU A 467 -14.96 28.69 -15.58
CA GLU A 467 -15.94 28.70 -16.65
C GLU A 467 -17.38 28.70 -16.11
N SER A 468 -17.63 27.95 -15.03
CA SER A 468 -18.91 27.95 -14.35
C SER A 468 -19.29 29.35 -13.82
N LEU A 469 -18.34 30.11 -13.26
CA LEU A 469 -18.59 31.48 -12.82
C LEU A 469 -18.75 32.47 -13.98
N ASN A 470 -17.93 32.36 -15.03
CA ASN A 470 -17.97 33.27 -16.19
C ASN A 470 -19.23 33.11 -17.02
N SER A 471 -19.64 31.87 -17.30
CA SER A 471 -20.83 31.57 -18.12
C SER A 471 -22.13 31.62 -17.33
N GLY A 472 -22.07 31.58 -16.00
CA GLY A 472 -23.23 31.39 -15.12
C GLY A 472 -23.80 29.97 -15.11
N THR A 473 -23.16 29.01 -15.80
CA THR A 473 -23.59 27.60 -15.83
C THR A 473 -23.11 26.87 -14.57
N PRO A 474 -23.97 26.15 -13.83
CA PRO A 474 -23.55 25.41 -12.64
C PRO A 474 -22.48 24.35 -12.93
N PHE A 475 -21.50 24.20 -12.03
CA PHE A 475 -20.55 23.10 -12.08
C PHE A 475 -21.23 21.76 -11.80
N HIS A 476 -21.08 20.80 -12.72
CA HIS A 476 -21.61 19.44 -12.58
C HIS A 476 -20.48 18.42 -12.43
N GLN A 477 -20.39 17.79 -11.26
CA GLN A 477 -19.32 16.83 -10.94
C GLN A 477 -19.25 15.65 -11.91
N GLU A 478 -20.39 15.13 -12.38
CA GLU A 478 -20.39 14.00 -13.32
C GLU A 478 -19.83 14.37 -14.71
N GLN A 479 -20.11 15.58 -15.20
CA GLN A 479 -19.53 16.06 -16.46
C GLN A 479 -18.01 16.26 -16.31
N PHE A 480 -17.56 16.81 -15.17
CA PHE A 480 -16.14 16.89 -14.85
C PHE A 480 -15.51 15.49 -14.75
N ASN A 481 -16.17 14.52 -14.10
CA ASN A 481 -15.69 13.15 -13.97
C ASN A 481 -15.49 12.47 -15.34
N GLN A 482 -16.38 12.73 -16.31
CA GLN A 482 -16.23 12.23 -17.68
C GLN A 482 -15.05 12.88 -18.41
N ALA A 483 -14.88 14.20 -18.25
CA ALA A 483 -13.79 14.94 -18.88
C ALA A 483 -12.42 14.57 -18.29
N VAL A 484 -12.31 14.54 -16.96
CA VAL A 484 -11.06 14.22 -16.24
C VAL A 484 -10.63 12.78 -16.48
N PHE A 485 -11.56 11.85 -16.67
CA PHE A 485 -11.23 10.47 -17.03
C PHE A 485 -10.49 10.36 -18.37
N GLN A 486 -10.78 11.24 -19.35
CA GLN A 486 -10.02 11.25 -20.61
C GLN A 486 -8.58 11.72 -20.41
N VAL A 487 -8.36 12.70 -19.54
CA VAL A 487 -7.02 13.15 -19.15
C VAL A 487 -6.27 12.04 -18.42
N GLU A 488 -6.93 11.36 -17.49
CA GLU A 488 -6.35 10.25 -16.73
C GLU A 488 -5.95 9.08 -17.63
N ARG A 489 -6.81 8.72 -18.59
CA ARG A 489 -6.46 7.75 -19.63
C ARG A 489 -5.33 8.25 -20.50
N GLY A 490 -5.37 9.51 -20.91
CA GLY A 490 -4.32 10.15 -21.71
C GLY A 490 -2.93 9.96 -21.09
N PHE A 491 -2.80 10.15 -19.76
CA PHE A 491 -1.54 9.90 -19.04
C PHE A 491 -1.01 8.47 -19.20
N ILE A 492 -1.89 7.46 -19.16
CA ILE A 492 -1.49 6.05 -19.30
C ILE A 492 -0.97 5.75 -20.71
N TYR A 493 -1.59 6.35 -21.74
CA TYR A 493 -1.30 6.03 -23.14
C TYR A 493 -0.36 7.03 -23.85
N ASN A 494 0.05 8.13 -23.21
CA ASN A 494 0.83 9.19 -23.87
C ASN A 494 2.28 8.84 -24.24
N GLN A 495 2.80 7.67 -23.82
CA GLN A 495 4.16 7.19 -24.07
C GLN A 495 5.29 8.18 -23.69
N LYS A 496 5.00 9.21 -22.89
CA LYS A 496 5.96 10.26 -22.51
C LYS A 496 7.10 9.68 -21.67
N ARG A 497 8.35 9.85 -22.09
CA ARG A 497 9.53 9.45 -21.29
C ARG A 497 9.71 10.41 -20.11
N TYR A 498 10.11 9.85 -18.96
CA TYR A 498 10.40 10.61 -17.74
C TYR A 498 11.86 10.42 -17.34
N PRO A 499 12.54 11.47 -16.81
CA PRO A 499 13.90 11.34 -16.31
C PRO A 499 14.02 10.27 -15.22
N SER A 500 15.04 9.43 -15.33
CA SER A 500 15.40 8.41 -14.33
C SER A 500 16.61 8.81 -13.47
N VAL A 501 17.16 10.00 -13.71
CA VAL A 501 18.29 10.57 -12.97
C VAL A 501 17.86 11.91 -12.34
N PRO A 502 18.23 12.18 -11.07
CA PRO A 502 17.87 13.42 -10.39
C PRO A 502 18.40 14.67 -11.09
N THR A 503 17.64 15.76 -11.01
CA THR A 503 18.05 17.08 -11.51
C THR A 503 17.82 18.15 -10.45
N GLY A 504 18.79 19.04 -10.26
CA GLY A 504 18.75 20.12 -9.26
C GLY A 504 19.26 19.71 -7.88
N ASP A 505 19.46 20.70 -6.99
CA ASP A 505 19.83 20.46 -5.59
C ASP A 505 18.60 20.45 -4.68
N THR A 506 18.36 19.30 -4.03
CA THR A 506 17.23 19.08 -3.12
C THR A 506 17.13 20.11 -2.00
N LEU A 507 18.25 20.51 -1.39
CA LEU A 507 18.25 21.41 -0.25
C LEU A 507 17.96 22.84 -0.68
N GLU A 508 18.51 23.28 -1.81
CA GLU A 508 18.21 24.58 -2.42
C GLU A 508 16.74 24.69 -2.81
N ILE A 509 16.19 23.68 -3.48
CA ILE A 509 14.78 23.64 -3.87
C ILE A 509 13.87 23.63 -2.63
N ALA A 510 14.16 22.77 -1.65
CA ALA A 510 13.39 22.71 -0.41
C ALA A 510 13.41 24.05 0.36
N ARG A 511 14.57 24.72 0.39
CA ARG A 511 14.70 26.04 1.01
C ARG A 511 13.92 27.12 0.26
N LYS A 512 13.91 27.08 -1.07
CA LYS A 512 13.11 28.01 -1.90
C LYS A 512 11.61 27.86 -1.59
N ILE A 513 11.10 26.62 -1.58
CA ILE A 513 9.70 26.33 -1.23
C ILE A 513 9.41 26.83 0.19
N PHE A 514 10.31 26.58 1.14
CA PHE A 514 10.16 27.05 2.52
C PHE A 514 10.04 28.56 2.62
N LEU A 515 10.95 29.31 2.02
CA LEU A 515 10.93 30.78 2.08
C LEU A 515 9.67 31.39 1.44
N LYS A 516 9.07 30.68 0.48
CA LYS A 516 7.87 31.13 -0.23
C LYS A 516 6.57 30.81 0.50
N TYR A 517 6.49 29.64 1.14
CA TYR A 517 5.22 29.09 1.63
C TYR A 517 5.16 28.79 3.12
N TYR A 518 6.27 28.88 3.85
CA TYR A 518 6.23 28.66 5.30
C TYR A 518 5.30 29.69 5.96
N PRO A 519 4.28 29.26 6.74
CA PRO A 519 3.29 30.15 7.35
C PRO A 519 3.82 31.12 8.41
#